data_AF-A0A0A0JMX8-F1
#
_entry.id   AF-A0A0A0JMX8-F1
#
_cell.length_a   1.000
_cell.length_b   1.000
_cell.length_c   1.000
_cell.angle_alpha   90.00
_cell.angle_beta   90.00
_cell.angle_gamma   90.00
#
_symmetry.space_group_name_H-M   'P 1'
#
loop_
_entity.id
_entity.type
_entity.pdbx_description
1 polymer ?
#
loop_
_entity_poly.entity_id
_entity_poly.type
_entity_poly.pdbx_seq_one_letter_code
_entity_poly.pdbx_strand_id
1 'polypeptide(L)'
;MGDPAPSRTGTEPTRDQSARGGGPAPGRPGVRAEPRGPHATRPHQGPFWCVSIAAAIDGEVVAGVIAAPALGEVYAADLTGVTVNGVPAAPRRRERELDSLVVSTFPRDLDLETVGDNALAASGRLVHAYGAVRTLGSGALGLAMVATGRADATFDLHTNAWDVAAGAFMVRLGGGRYHGCEDGVVDDDPRTSYQRPAYWSTAADVDHPTLRDLVTELAT
;
A
#
# COMPACT_ATOMS: atom_id res chain seq x y z
N MET A 1 44.98 -45.01 -5.32
CA MET A 1 43.58 -44.69 -4.96
C MET A 1 43.60 -43.33 -4.31
N GLY A 2 43.08 -42.31 -4.99
CA GLY A 2 42.87 -40.96 -4.44
C GLY A 2 44.03 -39.97 -4.63
N ASP A 3 44.09 -39.34 -5.80
CA ASP A 3 44.82 -38.10 -6.05
C ASP A 3 43.94 -36.92 -5.56
N PRO A 4 44.40 -36.03 -4.65
CA PRO A 4 43.57 -34.94 -4.13
C PRO A 4 43.57 -33.74 -5.09
N ALA A 5 42.37 -33.36 -5.53
CA ALA A 5 42.11 -32.22 -6.41
C ALA A 5 42.52 -30.87 -5.78
N PRO A 6 42.96 -29.88 -6.58
CA PRO A 6 43.42 -28.59 -6.09
C PRO A 6 42.27 -27.67 -5.64
N SER A 7 42.48 -27.02 -4.50
CA SER A 7 41.65 -25.95 -3.96
C SER A 7 41.69 -24.72 -4.86
N ARG A 8 40.54 -24.32 -5.41
CA ARG A 8 40.37 -23.03 -6.09
C ARG A 8 39.74 -22.02 -5.14
N THR A 9 40.55 -21.03 -4.83
CA THR A 9 40.20 -19.70 -4.31
C THR A 9 39.08 -19.05 -5.13
N GLY A 10 38.05 -18.56 -4.46
CA GLY A 10 37.01 -17.69 -5.03
C GLY A 10 36.66 -16.61 -4.03
N THR A 11 37.26 -15.44 -4.20
CA THR A 11 36.92 -14.18 -3.55
C THR A 11 35.51 -13.77 -3.95
N GLU A 12 34.66 -13.46 -2.96
CA GLU A 12 33.33 -12.89 -3.18
C GLU A 12 33.45 -11.50 -3.85
N PRO A 13 32.73 -11.23 -4.95
CA PRO A 13 32.63 -9.88 -5.48
C PRO A 13 31.56 -9.11 -4.68
N THR A 14 32.01 -8.03 -4.05
CA THR A 14 31.19 -6.93 -3.53
C THR A 14 30.22 -6.45 -4.61
N ARG A 15 28.91 -6.60 -4.35
CA ARG A 15 27.87 -5.99 -5.19
C ARG A 15 27.76 -4.50 -4.86
N ASP A 16 28.43 -3.71 -5.69
CA ASP A 16 28.16 -2.30 -5.92
C ASP A 16 26.69 -2.13 -6.36
N GLN A 17 25.89 -1.47 -5.52
CA GLN A 17 24.52 -1.04 -5.85
C GLN A 17 24.57 0.44 -6.23
N SER A 18 25.14 0.73 -7.39
CA SER A 18 25.02 2.03 -8.05
C SER A 18 24.44 1.86 -9.45
N ALA A 19 23.12 1.66 -9.52
CA ALA A 19 22.37 1.74 -10.77
C ALA A 19 21.27 2.79 -10.63
N ARG A 20 21.65 4.05 -10.93
CA ARG A 20 20.71 5.10 -11.31
C ARG A 20 20.15 4.74 -12.70
N GLY A 21 18.86 4.40 -12.78
CA GLY A 21 18.08 4.40 -14.02
C GLY A 21 16.86 5.29 -13.77
N GLY A 22 16.71 6.44 -14.43
CA GLY A 22 16.44 6.57 -15.86
C GLY A 22 14.97 6.99 -15.99
N GLY A 23 14.70 8.30 -15.94
CA GLY A 23 13.33 8.83 -15.98
C GLY A 23 12.65 8.55 -17.33
N PRO A 24 11.30 8.45 -17.35
CA PRO A 24 10.58 8.11 -18.58
C PRO A 24 10.64 9.25 -19.60
N ALA A 25 10.85 8.89 -20.87
CA ALA A 25 10.65 9.79 -22.01
C ALA A 25 9.14 9.92 -22.32
N PRO A 26 8.66 11.11 -22.74
CA PRO A 26 7.23 11.37 -22.91
C PRO A 26 6.58 10.52 -24.01
N GLY A 27 5.37 10.02 -23.76
CA GLY A 27 4.50 9.41 -24.79
C GLY A 27 4.48 7.88 -24.88
N ARG A 28 4.90 7.15 -23.85
CA ARG A 28 4.68 5.69 -23.75
C ARG A 28 3.91 5.35 -22.47
N PRO A 29 2.87 4.49 -22.54
CA PRO A 29 2.24 3.96 -21.32
C PRO A 29 3.31 3.24 -20.50
N GLY A 30 3.56 3.76 -19.30
CA GLY A 30 4.46 3.15 -18.34
C GLY A 30 3.71 2.04 -17.64
N VAL A 31 3.86 0.80 -18.13
CA VAL A 31 3.43 -0.36 -17.36
C VAL A 31 4.50 -0.61 -16.29
N ARG A 32 4.26 -0.11 -15.07
CA ARG A 32 5.10 -0.45 -13.92
C ARG A 32 4.58 -1.74 -13.30
N ALA A 33 4.80 -2.84 -14.01
CA ALA A 33 4.58 -4.19 -13.50
C ALA A 33 5.95 -4.85 -13.33
N GLU A 34 6.46 -4.89 -12.10
CA GLU A 34 7.46 -5.88 -11.74
C GLU A 34 6.67 -7.15 -11.36
N PRO A 35 6.80 -8.26 -12.10
CA PRO A 35 6.38 -9.55 -11.57
C PRO A 35 7.33 -9.82 -10.41
N ARG A 36 6.95 -9.41 -9.19
CA ARG A 36 7.51 -10.09 -8.03
C ARG A 36 7.15 -11.56 -8.24
N GLY A 37 8.18 -12.39 -8.43
CA GLY A 37 8.04 -13.84 -8.34
C GLY A 37 7.33 -14.21 -7.02
N PRO A 38 6.89 -15.46 -6.85
CA PRO A 38 5.99 -15.90 -5.76
C PRO A 38 6.53 -15.79 -4.31
N HIS A 39 7.41 -14.83 -4.01
CA HIS A 39 8.24 -14.75 -2.82
C HIS A 39 7.99 -13.52 -1.92
N ALA A 40 6.85 -12.85 -2.07
CA ALA A 40 6.31 -11.98 -1.01
C ALA A 40 4.81 -12.25 -0.90
N THR A 41 4.31 -13.16 -0.05
CA THR A 41 4.76 -13.63 1.27
C THR A 41 4.59 -15.15 1.49
N ARG A 42 5.47 -15.79 2.27
CA ARG A 42 5.05 -16.78 3.29
C ARG A 42 5.97 -16.76 4.51
N PRO A 43 5.52 -16.09 5.58
CA PRO A 43 5.59 -16.68 6.91
C PRO A 43 4.16 -16.71 7.48
N HIS A 44 3.59 -17.92 7.60
CA HIS A 44 2.28 -18.24 8.18
C HIS A 44 1.04 -18.01 7.27
N GLN A 45 0.66 -19.08 6.55
CA GLN A 45 -0.62 -19.53 5.95
C GLN A 45 -1.95 -18.71 6.02
N GLY A 46 -1.96 -17.40 6.24
CA GLY A 46 -3.18 -16.59 6.26
C GLY A 46 -3.73 -16.27 4.86
N PRO A 47 -5.05 -16.05 4.70
CA PRO A 47 -5.67 -15.78 3.40
C PRO A 47 -5.49 -14.33 2.90
N PHE A 48 -4.83 -13.46 3.68
CA PHE A 48 -4.73 -12.03 3.41
C PHE A 48 -3.44 -11.66 2.66
N TRP A 49 -3.39 -12.04 1.38
CA TRP A 49 -2.36 -11.64 0.43
C TRP A 49 -2.98 -11.31 -0.92
N CYS A 50 -2.29 -10.53 -1.75
CA CYS A 50 -2.79 -10.13 -3.06
C CYS A 50 -1.68 -9.87 -4.07
N VAL A 51 -2.07 -9.83 -5.35
CA VAL A 51 -1.28 -9.29 -6.46
C VAL A 51 -1.84 -7.90 -6.78
N SER A 52 -0.98 -6.88 -6.84
CA SER A 52 -1.34 -5.50 -7.16
C SER A 52 -0.68 -5.07 -8.47
N ILE A 53 -1.47 -4.55 -9.40
CA ILE A 53 -1.02 -4.06 -10.72
C ILE A 53 -1.70 -2.73 -11.00
N ALA A 54 -0.92 -1.72 -11.38
CA ALA A 54 -1.41 -0.44 -11.86
C ALA A 54 -0.85 -0.13 -13.25
N ALA A 55 -1.67 0.45 -14.11
CA ALA A 55 -1.25 0.99 -15.39
C ALA A 55 -1.26 2.52 -15.31
N ALA A 56 -0.17 3.16 -15.71
CA ALA A 56 -0.03 4.61 -15.68
C ALA A 56 0.39 5.18 -17.05
N ILE A 57 -0.13 6.35 -17.38
CA ILE A 57 0.24 7.14 -18.56
C ILE A 57 0.72 8.49 -18.05
N ASP A 58 1.96 8.86 -18.36
CA ASP A 58 2.58 10.12 -17.92
C ASP A 58 2.47 10.38 -16.40
N GLY A 59 2.61 9.32 -15.60
CA GLY A 59 2.54 9.37 -14.13
C GLY A 59 1.11 9.33 -13.57
N GLU A 60 0.08 9.38 -14.40
CA GLU A 60 -1.31 9.28 -13.98
C GLU A 60 -1.78 7.82 -14.10
N VAL A 61 -2.25 7.25 -12.99
CA VAL A 61 -2.81 5.89 -12.99
C VAL A 61 -4.16 5.92 -13.71
N VAL A 62 -4.32 5.05 -14.70
CA VAL A 62 -5.54 4.97 -15.55
C VAL A 62 -6.33 3.68 -15.37
N ALA A 63 -5.70 2.65 -14.81
CA ALA A 63 -6.33 1.37 -14.47
C ALA A 63 -5.56 0.68 -13.34
N GLY A 64 -6.26 -0.14 -12.57
CA GLY A 64 -5.66 -0.91 -11.48
C GLY A 64 -6.41 -2.20 -11.20
N VAL A 65 -5.67 -3.24 -10.82
CA VAL A 65 -6.22 -4.53 -10.38
C VAL A 65 -5.51 -4.97 -9.11
N ILE A 66 -6.29 -5.36 -8.11
CA ILE A 66 -5.84 -6.02 -6.89
C ILE A 66 -6.56 -7.37 -6.81
N ALA A 67 -5.83 -8.46 -7.00
CA ALA A 67 -6.37 -9.81 -6.94
C ALA A 67 -5.97 -10.46 -5.61
N ALA A 68 -6.93 -10.96 -4.84
CA ALA A 68 -6.74 -11.69 -3.59
C ALA A 68 -7.20 -13.16 -3.78
N PRO A 69 -6.32 -14.06 -4.29
CA PRO A 69 -6.75 -15.39 -4.74
C PRO A 69 -7.29 -16.28 -3.62
N ALA A 70 -6.74 -16.17 -2.41
CA ALA A 70 -7.23 -16.94 -1.26
C ALA A 70 -8.62 -16.49 -0.78
N LEU A 71 -9.05 -15.27 -1.13
CA LEU A 71 -10.41 -14.77 -0.89
C LEU A 71 -11.35 -15.00 -2.07
N GLY A 72 -10.83 -15.40 -3.24
CA GLY A 72 -11.61 -15.49 -4.47
C GLY A 72 -12.12 -14.12 -4.95
N GLU A 73 -11.41 -13.04 -4.62
CA GLU A 73 -11.80 -11.67 -4.95
C GLU A 73 -10.81 -11.02 -5.91
N VAL A 74 -11.34 -10.35 -6.93
CA VAL A 74 -10.60 -9.49 -7.85
C VAL A 74 -11.25 -8.11 -7.80
N TYR A 75 -10.49 -7.16 -7.30
CA TYR A 75 -10.82 -5.74 -7.29
C TYR A 75 -10.24 -5.12 -8.55
N ALA A 76 -11.06 -4.51 -9.38
CA ALA A 76 -10.62 -3.90 -10.63
C ALA A 76 -11.20 -2.51 -10.77
N ALA A 77 -10.40 -1.59 -11.29
CA ALA A 77 -10.85 -0.25 -11.61
C ALA A 77 -10.23 0.28 -12.89
N ASP A 78 -11.03 1.08 -13.58
CA ASP A 78 -10.67 1.89 -14.73
C ASP A 78 -11.42 3.23 -14.63
N LEU A 79 -11.34 4.06 -15.67
CA LEU A 79 -11.99 5.39 -15.68
C LEU A 79 -13.53 5.35 -15.53
N THR A 80 -14.16 4.18 -15.60
CA THR A 80 -15.61 4.02 -15.44
C THR A 80 -16.04 3.70 -14.01
N GLY A 81 -15.11 3.27 -13.14
CA GLY A 81 -15.38 3.01 -11.73
C GLY A 81 -14.65 1.80 -11.16
N VAL A 82 -15.14 1.30 -10.02
CA VAL A 82 -14.56 0.19 -9.27
C VAL A 82 -15.51 -1.00 -9.26
N THR A 83 -14.97 -2.21 -9.45
CA THR A 83 -15.71 -3.46 -9.39
C THR A 83 -15.04 -4.47 -8.48
N VAL A 84 -15.83 -5.40 -7.93
CA VAL A 84 -15.35 -6.63 -7.28
C VAL A 84 -15.95 -7.81 -8.00
N ASN A 85 -15.11 -8.69 -8.55
CA ASN A 85 -15.53 -9.84 -9.34
C ASN A 85 -16.50 -9.44 -10.48
N GLY A 86 -16.26 -8.27 -11.10
CA GLY A 86 -17.09 -7.73 -12.18
C GLY A 86 -18.39 -7.06 -11.74
N VAL A 87 -18.70 -7.03 -10.44
CA VAL A 87 -19.88 -6.33 -9.90
C VAL A 87 -19.48 -4.93 -9.45
N PRO A 88 -20.17 -3.86 -9.86
CA PRO A 88 -19.90 -2.50 -9.39
C PRO A 88 -19.89 -2.39 -7.86
N ALA A 89 -18.91 -1.65 -7.34
CA ALA A 89 -18.74 -1.41 -5.92
C ALA A 89 -18.44 0.07 -5.66
N ALA A 90 -18.79 0.54 -4.46
CA ALA A 90 -18.60 1.92 -4.05
C ALA A 90 -18.22 1.97 -2.56
N PRO A 91 -17.48 2.99 -2.12
CA PRO A 91 -17.17 3.17 -0.72
C PRO A 91 -18.44 3.44 0.10
N ARG A 92 -18.34 3.19 1.40
CA ARG A 92 -19.38 3.59 2.36
C ARG A 92 -18.90 4.84 3.08
N ARG A 93 -19.79 5.81 3.25
CA ARG A 93 -19.50 7.03 3.97
C ARG A 93 -19.87 6.87 5.44
N ARG A 94 -18.87 6.97 6.32
CA ARG A 94 -19.04 7.12 7.78
C ARG A 94 -18.29 8.35 8.22
N GLU A 95 -18.98 9.29 8.85
CA GLU A 95 -18.39 10.58 9.22
C GLU A 95 -17.55 10.52 10.49
N ARG A 96 -17.92 9.68 11.44
CA ARG A 96 -17.28 9.62 12.76
C ARG A 96 -16.23 8.53 12.78
N GLU A 97 -15.04 8.85 13.29
CA GLU A 97 -13.97 7.88 13.51
C GLU A 97 -14.46 6.71 14.39
N LEU A 98 -15.22 7.01 15.44
CA LEU A 98 -15.78 6.00 16.35
C LEU A 98 -16.75 4.99 15.71
N ASP A 99 -17.33 5.30 14.55
CA ASP A 99 -18.19 4.35 13.82
C ASP A 99 -17.42 3.58 12.72
N SER A 100 -16.17 3.96 12.49
CA SER A 100 -15.38 3.57 11.33
C SER A 100 -14.44 2.40 11.64
N LEU A 101 -14.24 1.56 10.62
CA LEU A 101 -13.25 0.48 10.62
C LEU A 101 -11.96 0.94 9.92
N VAL A 102 -10.85 0.88 10.66
CA VAL A 102 -9.50 1.03 10.10
C VAL A 102 -8.90 -0.35 9.83
N VAL A 103 -8.38 -0.54 8.62
CA VAL A 103 -7.54 -1.68 8.25
C VAL A 103 -6.13 -1.20 7.96
N SER A 104 -5.10 -1.86 8.47
CA SER A 104 -3.70 -1.45 8.28
C SER A 104 -2.77 -2.65 8.37
N THR A 105 -1.51 -2.52 7.97
CA THR A 105 -0.46 -3.48 8.32
C THR A 105 0.31 -3.08 9.59
N PHE A 106 0.07 -1.87 10.10
CA PHE A 106 0.71 -1.30 11.27
C PHE A 106 0.18 -1.89 12.60
N PRO A 107 1.03 -1.99 13.64
CA PRO A 107 2.49 -1.83 13.60
C PRO A 107 3.18 -3.12 13.11
N ARG A 108 4.26 -2.97 12.35
CA ARG A 108 5.20 -4.04 11.97
C ARG A 108 6.53 -3.86 12.68
N ASP A 109 7.38 -4.88 12.62
CA ASP A 109 8.75 -4.81 13.15
C ASP A 109 9.52 -3.59 12.62
N LEU A 110 9.41 -3.29 11.32
CA LEU A 110 10.02 -2.09 10.73
C LEU A 110 9.48 -0.78 11.33
N ASP A 111 8.19 -0.73 11.67
CA ASP A 111 7.60 0.46 12.27
C ASP A 111 8.12 0.63 13.73
N LEU A 112 8.35 -0.48 14.45
CA LEU A 112 9.01 -0.44 15.76
C LEU A 112 10.49 -0.06 15.67
N GLU A 113 11.20 -0.49 14.64
CA GLU A 113 12.61 -0.13 14.41
C GLU A 113 12.78 1.35 14.08
N THR A 114 11.81 1.95 13.37
CA THR A 114 11.90 3.33 12.86
C THR A 114 11.37 4.36 13.85
N VAL A 115 10.23 4.11 14.49
CA VAL A 115 9.61 5.08 15.42
C VAL A 115 9.53 4.59 16.87
N GLY A 116 10.03 3.39 17.18
CA GLY A 116 10.14 2.89 18.56
C GLY A 116 8.79 2.77 19.28
N ASP A 117 8.78 3.12 20.57
CA ASP A 117 7.59 3.07 21.42
C ASP A 117 6.45 3.99 20.92
N ASN A 118 6.75 4.98 20.07
CA ASN A 118 5.72 5.82 19.46
C ASN A 118 4.79 4.99 18.56
N ALA A 119 5.26 3.88 17.96
CA ALA A 119 4.38 3.00 17.18
C ALA A 119 3.32 2.31 18.05
N LEU A 120 3.69 1.90 19.27
CA LEU A 120 2.76 1.29 20.22
C LEU A 120 1.78 2.32 20.79
N ALA A 121 2.27 3.53 21.10
CA ALA A 121 1.42 4.64 21.54
C ALA A 121 0.40 5.03 20.45
N ALA A 122 0.83 5.10 19.19
CA ALA A 122 -0.02 5.31 18.02
C ALA A 122 -1.09 4.23 17.86
N SER A 123 -0.71 2.96 18.04
CA SER A 123 -1.66 1.85 18.03
C SER A 123 -2.74 2.01 19.11
N GLY A 124 -2.36 2.46 20.31
CA GLY A 124 -3.30 2.81 21.37
C GLY A 124 -4.26 3.93 20.98
N ARG A 125 -3.75 5.02 20.37
CA ARG A 125 -4.58 6.14 19.87
C ARG A 125 -5.63 5.67 18.86
N LEU A 126 -5.25 4.81 17.92
CA LEU A 126 -6.18 4.26 16.93
C LEU A 126 -7.31 3.46 17.58
N VAL A 127 -6.98 2.60 18.55
CA VAL A 127 -7.98 1.79 19.26
C VAL A 127 -8.94 2.66 20.08
N HIS A 128 -8.47 3.80 20.60
CA HIS A 128 -9.33 4.76 21.30
C HIS A 128 -10.22 5.59 20.37
N ALA A 129 -9.75 5.92 19.17
CA ALA A 129 -10.46 6.80 18.24
C ALA A 129 -11.46 6.06 17.35
N TYR A 130 -11.19 4.80 16.99
CA TYR A 130 -11.98 4.05 16.01
C TYR A 130 -12.84 2.96 16.62
N GLY A 131 -14.00 2.70 16.00
CA GLY A 131 -14.89 1.61 16.43
C GLY A 131 -14.26 0.22 16.26
N ALA A 132 -13.38 0.07 15.27
CA ALA A 132 -12.57 -1.12 15.12
C ALA A 132 -11.25 -0.81 14.39
N VAL A 133 -10.17 -1.44 14.84
CA VAL A 133 -8.88 -1.48 14.16
C VAL A 133 -8.54 -2.93 13.84
N ARG A 134 -8.08 -3.20 12.61
CA ARG A 134 -7.68 -4.53 12.15
C ARG A 134 -6.34 -4.49 11.46
N THR A 135 -5.42 -5.32 11.93
CA THR A 135 -4.15 -5.53 11.25
C THR A 135 -4.29 -6.67 10.23
N LEU A 136 -4.13 -6.34 8.95
CA LEU A 136 -4.14 -7.27 7.82
C LEU A 136 -2.74 -7.35 7.21
N GLY A 137 -2.44 -8.42 6.49
CA GLY A 137 -1.11 -8.66 5.91
C GLY A 137 -0.80 -7.87 4.64
N SER A 138 -1.70 -7.01 4.15
CA SER A 138 -1.53 -6.31 2.86
C SER A 138 -2.20 -4.93 2.85
N GLY A 139 -1.40 -3.87 2.70
CA GLY A 139 -1.88 -2.49 2.53
C GLY A 139 -2.65 -2.29 1.21
N ALA A 140 -2.23 -2.97 0.14
CA ALA A 140 -2.96 -2.96 -1.14
C ALA A 140 -4.40 -3.47 -0.95
N LEU A 141 -4.57 -4.59 -0.23
CA LEU A 141 -5.89 -5.12 0.07
C LEU A 141 -6.69 -4.17 0.98
N GLY A 142 -6.03 -3.52 1.95
CA GLY A 142 -6.63 -2.47 2.77
C GLY A 142 -7.24 -1.33 1.93
N LEU A 143 -6.48 -0.80 0.98
CA LEU A 143 -6.96 0.23 0.04
C LEU A 143 -8.14 -0.26 -0.81
N ALA A 144 -8.09 -1.50 -1.32
CA ALA A 144 -9.19 -2.09 -2.07
C ALA A 144 -10.47 -2.27 -1.23
N MET A 145 -10.31 -2.63 0.05
CA MET A 145 -11.42 -2.71 1.00
C MET A 145 -12.04 -1.34 1.28
N VAL A 146 -11.23 -0.29 1.39
CA VAL A 146 -11.70 1.10 1.53
C VAL A 146 -12.46 1.55 0.28
N ALA A 147 -11.88 1.35 -0.91
CA ALA A 147 -12.50 1.72 -2.18
C ALA A 147 -13.87 1.06 -2.44
N THR A 148 -14.11 -0.10 -1.82
CA THR A 148 -15.33 -0.90 -2.01
C THR A 148 -16.24 -0.92 -0.79
N GLY A 149 -15.94 -0.09 0.22
CA GLY A 149 -16.80 0.10 1.40
C GLY A 149 -16.84 -1.08 2.37
N ARG A 150 -15.83 -1.96 2.31
CA ARG A 150 -15.59 -3.03 3.30
C ARG A 150 -14.81 -2.53 4.52
N ALA A 151 -14.02 -1.48 4.34
CA ALA A 151 -13.38 -0.71 5.40
C ALA A 151 -13.66 0.78 5.18
N ASP A 152 -13.44 1.59 6.21
CA ASP A 152 -13.72 3.02 6.15
C ASP A 152 -12.42 3.84 6.05
N ALA A 153 -11.29 3.31 6.52
CA ALA A 153 -9.99 3.95 6.35
C ALA A 153 -8.82 2.96 6.42
N THR A 154 -7.65 3.40 5.95
CA THR A 154 -6.39 2.65 6.00
C THR A 154 -5.20 3.60 6.03
N PHE A 155 -4.06 3.14 6.55
CA PHE A 155 -2.80 3.88 6.55
C PHE A 155 -1.64 2.91 6.75
N ASP A 156 -0.44 3.28 6.29
CA ASP A 156 0.82 2.63 6.65
C ASP A 156 1.98 3.62 6.49
N LEU A 157 3.10 3.40 7.20
CA LEU A 157 4.26 4.30 7.19
C LEU A 157 5.34 3.93 6.17
N HIS A 158 5.42 2.65 5.79
CA HIS A 158 6.44 2.17 4.85
C HIS A 158 5.82 1.32 3.77
N THR A 159 5.67 1.93 2.59
CA THR A 159 5.11 1.32 1.40
C THR A 159 5.94 1.63 0.17
N ASN A 160 5.81 0.78 -0.85
CA ASN A 160 6.35 1.08 -2.16
C ASN A 160 5.21 1.52 -3.08
N ALA A 161 5.56 2.32 -4.08
CA ALA A 161 4.58 2.83 -5.03
C ALA A 161 3.76 1.74 -5.76
N TRP A 162 4.35 0.57 -6.04
CA TRP A 162 3.63 -0.54 -6.67
C TRP A 162 2.63 -1.22 -5.72
N ASP A 163 2.83 -1.12 -4.41
CA ASP A 163 1.91 -1.70 -3.42
C ASP A 163 0.63 -0.85 -3.32
N VAL A 164 0.72 0.47 -3.51
CA VAL A 164 -0.38 1.41 -3.25
C VAL A 164 -1.01 2.02 -4.50
N ALA A 165 -0.32 2.11 -5.65
CA ALA A 165 -0.82 2.85 -6.83
C ALA A 165 -2.21 2.39 -7.31
N ALA A 166 -2.44 1.08 -7.41
CA ALA A 166 -3.72 0.53 -7.83
C ALA A 166 -4.83 0.86 -6.82
N GLY A 167 -4.55 0.69 -5.53
CA GLY A 167 -5.50 0.96 -4.46
C GLY A 167 -5.83 2.44 -4.31
N ALA A 168 -4.82 3.31 -4.37
CA ALA A 168 -4.98 4.76 -4.35
C ALA A 168 -5.88 5.26 -5.50
N PHE A 169 -5.69 4.69 -6.70
CA PHE A 169 -6.54 4.97 -7.85
C PHE A 169 -7.99 4.52 -7.61
N MET A 170 -8.21 3.30 -7.11
CA MET A 170 -9.54 2.79 -6.78
C MET A 170 -10.25 3.66 -5.74
N VAL A 171 -9.57 4.06 -4.67
CA VAL A 171 -10.16 4.91 -3.63
C VAL A 171 -10.63 6.23 -4.22
N ARG A 172 -9.79 6.89 -5.01
CA ARG A 172 -10.11 8.19 -5.63
C ARG A 172 -11.28 8.08 -6.60
N LEU A 173 -11.31 7.05 -7.44
CA LEU A 173 -12.44 6.79 -8.34
C LEU A 173 -13.74 6.56 -7.58
N GLY A 174 -13.68 5.89 -6.42
CA GLY A 174 -14.82 5.71 -5.54
C GLY A 174 -15.30 7.01 -4.85
N GLY A 175 -14.58 8.12 -4.99
CA GLY A 175 -14.85 9.38 -4.29
C GLY A 175 -14.24 9.46 -2.89
N GLY A 176 -13.34 8.54 -2.54
CA GLY A 176 -12.54 8.59 -1.32
C GLY A 176 -11.29 9.46 -1.47
N ARG A 177 -10.51 9.55 -0.39
CA ARG A 177 -9.27 10.33 -0.35
C ARG A 177 -8.07 9.43 -0.12
N TYR A 178 -6.97 9.75 -0.80
CA TYR A 178 -5.66 9.14 -0.59
C TYR A 178 -4.64 10.27 -0.49
N HIS A 179 -3.86 10.23 0.58
CA HIS A 179 -2.85 11.22 0.92
C HIS A 179 -1.51 10.51 1.07
N GLY A 180 -0.54 10.89 0.25
CA GLY A 180 0.86 10.46 0.44
C GLY A 180 1.54 11.35 1.47
N CYS A 181 2.53 10.82 2.18
CA CYS A 181 3.30 11.57 3.17
C CYS A 181 4.77 11.16 3.18
N GLU A 182 5.66 12.16 3.26
CA GLU A 182 7.11 12.00 3.36
C GLU A 182 7.67 13.16 4.19
N ASP A 183 8.49 12.87 5.20
CA ASP A 183 9.07 13.85 6.13
C ASP A 183 8.03 14.79 6.76
N GLY A 184 6.84 14.24 7.09
CA GLY A 184 5.69 14.99 7.60
C GLY A 184 4.99 15.90 6.56
N VAL A 185 5.47 15.95 5.32
CA VAL A 185 4.89 16.73 4.22
C VAL A 185 3.83 15.89 3.51
N VAL A 186 2.63 16.45 3.36
CA VAL A 186 1.50 15.79 2.70
C VAL A 186 1.51 16.07 1.19
N ASP A 187 1.28 15.03 0.40
CA ASP A 187 1.14 15.09 -1.06
C ASP A 187 -0.21 14.50 -1.49
N ASP A 188 -1.05 15.36 -2.06
CA ASP A 188 -2.38 15.02 -2.55
C ASP A 188 -2.45 14.87 -4.07
N ASP A 189 -1.36 15.16 -4.80
CA ASP A 189 -1.34 15.08 -6.27
C ASP A 189 -1.47 13.61 -6.69
N PRO A 190 -2.52 13.24 -7.46
CA PRO A 190 -2.72 11.86 -7.90
C PRO A 190 -1.55 11.24 -8.67
N ARG A 191 -0.65 12.05 -9.24
CA ARG A 191 0.51 11.62 -10.02
C ARG A 191 1.74 11.31 -9.17
N THR A 192 1.82 11.86 -7.96
CA THR A 192 3.01 11.76 -7.11
C THR A 192 2.73 11.19 -5.73
N SER A 193 1.53 11.36 -5.18
CA SER A 193 1.19 10.93 -3.82
C SER A 193 1.47 9.44 -3.56
N TYR A 194 1.20 8.58 -4.54
CA TYR A 194 1.37 7.13 -4.41
C TYR A 194 2.85 6.72 -4.44
N GLN A 195 3.75 7.67 -4.70
CA GLN A 195 5.19 7.48 -4.68
C GLN A 195 5.80 7.75 -3.30
N ARG A 196 5.01 8.31 -2.38
CA ARG A 196 5.42 8.61 -1.01
C ARG A 196 5.49 7.32 -0.16
N PRO A 197 6.42 7.24 0.80
CA PRO A 197 6.62 6.04 1.61
C PRO A 197 5.46 5.80 2.59
N ALA A 198 4.90 6.86 3.16
CA ALA A 198 3.77 6.79 4.07
C ALA A 198 2.48 7.27 3.38
N TYR A 199 1.33 6.81 3.88
CA TYR A 199 0.04 7.28 3.41
C TYR A 199 -1.05 7.09 4.45
N TRP A 200 -2.15 7.84 4.29
CA TRP A 200 -3.45 7.45 4.82
C TRP A 200 -4.54 7.64 3.78
N SER A 201 -5.65 6.96 3.98
CA SER A 201 -6.76 6.96 3.05
C SER A 201 -8.09 6.76 3.77
N THR A 202 -9.13 7.43 3.29
CA THR A 202 -10.49 7.35 3.83
C THR A 202 -11.50 7.02 2.72
N ALA A 203 -12.56 6.32 3.12
CA ALA A 203 -13.71 6.02 2.29
C ALA A 203 -14.59 7.26 2.16
N ALA A 204 -14.95 7.63 0.93
CA ALA A 204 -15.63 8.89 0.62
C ALA A 204 -14.84 10.15 1.08
N ASP A 205 -15.39 11.33 0.81
CA ASP A 205 -14.80 12.60 1.25
C ASP A 205 -15.15 12.85 2.72
N VAL A 206 -14.38 12.24 3.62
CA VAL A 206 -14.50 12.37 5.09
C VAL A 206 -13.15 12.69 5.71
N ASP A 207 -13.16 13.52 6.75
CA ASP A 207 -11.96 13.89 7.49
C ASP A 207 -11.77 13.00 8.73
N HIS A 208 -10.62 12.33 8.79
CA HIS A 208 -10.20 11.46 9.87
C HIS A 208 -8.93 12.06 10.52
N PRO A 209 -9.07 13.05 11.41
CA PRO A 209 -7.94 13.79 11.98
C PRO A 209 -6.95 12.88 12.70
N THR A 210 -7.42 11.81 13.36
CA THR A 210 -6.54 10.89 14.10
C THR A 210 -5.52 10.24 13.16
N LEU A 211 -5.95 9.80 11.97
CA LEU A 211 -5.04 9.21 10.98
C LEU A 211 -4.09 10.23 10.38
N ARG A 212 -4.60 11.41 10.03
CA ARG A 212 -3.77 12.50 9.50
C ARG A 212 -2.65 12.82 10.47
N ASP A 213 -3.00 13.13 11.71
CA ASP A 213 -2.05 13.57 12.74
C ASP A 213 -1.01 12.46 12.99
N LEU A 214 -1.46 11.20 13.17
CA LEU A 214 -0.58 10.05 13.35
C LEU A 214 0.42 9.86 12.21
N VAL A 215 -0.04 9.89 10.96
CA VAL A 215 0.87 9.68 9.83
C VAL A 215 1.84 10.84 9.69
N THR A 216 1.37 12.08 9.83
CA THR A 216 2.26 13.26 9.74
C THR A 216 3.29 13.33 10.86
N GLU A 217 2.95 12.87 12.07
CA GLU A 217 3.87 12.84 13.22
C GLU A 217 4.89 11.69 13.14
N LEU A 218 4.52 10.56 12.54
CA LEU A 218 5.36 9.36 12.51
C LEU A 218 6.17 9.22 11.22
N ALA A 219 5.77 9.89 10.14
CA ALA A 219 6.50 9.90 8.86
C ALA A 219 7.57 11.00 8.79
N THR A 220 8.15 11.39 9.94
CA THR A 220 9.24 12.38 10.07
C THR A 220 10.56 11.69 10.32
#